data_AF-A0AA47FB94-F1
#
_entry.id   AF-A0AA47FB94-F1
#
_cell.length_a   1.000
_cell.length_b   1.000
_cell.length_c   1.000
_cell.angle_alpha   90.00
_cell.angle_beta   90.00
_cell.angle_gamma   90.00
#
_symmetry.space_group_name_H-M   'P 1'
#
loop_
_entity.id
_entity.type
_entity.pdbx_description
1 polymer ?
#
loop_
_entity_poly.entity_id
_entity_poly.type
_entity_poly.pdbx_seq_one_letter_code
_entity_poly.pdbx_strand_id
1 'polypeptide(L)'
;MASENPEKANFKISEIASKASISRQAIYQKHFKNFNEIILYIHNLIDKEICQVFNNYNPSSNIKPLDYIAENVLPAIWNERRWIRCLYTTNIDPNFEDFIVSTYTK
;
A
#
# COMPACT_ATOMS: atom_id res chain seq x y z
N MET A 1 -4.82 -11.91 -8.73
CA MET A 1 -5.96 -11.24 -9.40
C MET A 1 -5.50 -10.02 -10.19
N ALA A 2 -5.07 -8.93 -9.53
CA ALA A 2 -4.52 -7.76 -10.23
C ALA A 2 -3.25 -8.09 -11.03
N SER A 3 -2.28 -8.77 -10.42
CA SER A 3 -1.08 -9.23 -11.13
C SER A 3 -1.36 -10.27 -12.23
N GLU A 4 -2.54 -10.91 -12.22
CA GLU A 4 -2.98 -11.85 -13.27
C GLU A 4 -3.70 -11.10 -14.42
N ASN A 5 -4.16 -9.86 -14.18
CA ASN A 5 -4.94 -9.04 -15.10
C ASN A 5 -4.47 -7.57 -15.00
N PRO A 6 -3.21 -7.25 -15.36
CA PRO A 6 -2.60 -5.96 -15.07
C PRO A 6 -3.34 -4.78 -15.71
N GLU A 7 -4.00 -4.99 -16.86
CA GLU A 7 -4.74 -3.95 -17.58
C GLU A 7 -6.08 -3.57 -16.92
N LYS A 8 -6.62 -4.42 -16.05
CA LYS A 8 -7.95 -4.23 -15.45
C LYS A 8 -7.87 -3.25 -14.29
N ALA A 9 -8.55 -2.12 -14.42
CA ALA A 9 -8.48 -1.01 -13.46
C ALA A 9 -9.42 -1.14 -12.24
N ASN A 10 -10.36 -2.07 -12.26
CA ASN A 10 -11.33 -2.22 -11.17
C ASN A 10 -11.85 -3.66 -11.08
N PHE A 11 -12.17 -4.12 -9.87
CA PHE A 11 -12.77 -5.42 -9.61
C PHE A 11 -14.05 -5.27 -8.80
N LYS A 12 -15.11 -5.99 -9.21
CA LYS A 12 -16.34 -6.05 -8.42
C LYS A 12 -16.08 -6.76 -7.10
N ILE A 13 -16.72 -6.30 -6.03
CA ILE A 13 -16.67 -6.95 -4.71
C ILE A 13 -17.02 -8.45 -4.79
N SER A 14 -17.93 -8.85 -5.69
CA SER A 14 -18.26 -10.25 -5.94
C SER A 14 -17.09 -11.07 -6.49
N GLU A 15 -16.29 -10.49 -7.40
CA GLU A 15 -15.14 -11.16 -7.99
C GLU A 15 -14.03 -11.34 -6.93
N ILE A 16 -13.83 -10.32 -6.08
CA ILE A 16 -12.87 -10.36 -4.98
C ILE A 16 -13.29 -11.39 -3.93
N ALA A 17 -14.56 -11.39 -3.52
CA ALA A 17 -15.11 -12.35 -2.57
C ALA A 17 -14.93 -13.79 -3.07
N SER A 18 -15.24 -14.03 -4.35
CA SER A 18 -15.06 -15.32 -5.00
C SER A 18 -13.59 -15.75 -5.01
N LYS A 19 -12.65 -14.86 -5.40
CA LYS A 19 -11.21 -15.18 -5.39
C LYS A 19 -10.67 -15.47 -3.98
N ALA A 20 -11.19 -14.77 -2.96
CA ALA A 20 -10.80 -14.96 -1.56
C ALA A 20 -11.54 -16.11 -0.86
N SER A 21 -12.45 -16.81 -1.54
CA SER A 21 -13.29 -17.88 -0.96
C SER A 21 -14.09 -17.44 0.28
N ILE A 22 -14.60 -16.20 0.26
CA ILE A 22 -15.44 -15.62 1.32
C ILE A 22 -16.77 -15.12 0.77
N SER A 23 -17.74 -14.86 1.65
CA SER A 23 -19.00 -14.24 1.24
C SER A 23 -18.82 -12.75 0.94
N ARG A 24 -19.69 -12.18 0.09
CA ARG A 24 -19.75 -10.73 -0.13
C ARG A 24 -20.00 -9.98 1.18
N GLN A 25 -20.88 -10.51 2.02
CA GLN A 25 -21.20 -9.97 3.34
C GLN A 25 -19.95 -9.87 4.23
N ALA A 26 -19.03 -10.82 4.18
CA ALA A 26 -17.79 -10.76 4.96
C ALA A 26 -16.88 -9.58 4.54
N ILE A 27 -16.89 -9.19 3.25
CA ILE A 27 -16.18 -8.01 2.78
C ILE A 27 -16.86 -6.73 3.28
N TYR A 28 -18.19 -6.64 3.17
CA TYR A 28 -18.93 -5.49 3.67
C TYR A 28 -18.87 -5.34 5.21
N GLN A 29 -18.79 -6.46 5.94
CA GLN A 29 -18.57 -6.46 7.39
C GLN A 29 -17.20 -5.90 7.79
N LYS A 30 -16.20 -5.99 6.91
CA LYS A 30 -14.91 -5.28 7.06
C LYS A 30 -14.97 -3.81 6.60
N HIS A 31 -16.18 -3.27 6.42
CA HIS A 31 -16.48 -1.89 6.01
C HIS A 31 -16.06 -1.50 4.59
N PHE A 32 -15.66 -2.43 3.72
CA PHE A 32 -15.37 -2.11 2.32
C PHE A 32 -16.66 -2.07 1.49
N LYS A 33 -17.17 -0.87 1.23
CA LYS A 33 -18.36 -0.60 0.40
C LYS A 33 -18.05 -0.72 -1.09
N ASN A 34 -16.82 -0.45 -1.50
CA ASN A 34 -16.40 -0.47 -2.89
C ASN A 34 -14.90 -0.79 -3.03
N PHE A 35 -14.45 -0.98 -4.27
CA PHE A 35 -13.06 -1.30 -4.61
C PHE A 35 -12.07 -0.23 -4.16
N ASN A 36 -12.42 1.05 -4.29
CA ASN A 36 -11.53 2.16 -3.94
C ASN A 36 -11.24 2.19 -2.43
N GLU A 37 -12.20 1.82 -1.58
CA GLU A 37 -11.96 1.70 -0.13
C GLU A 37 -10.96 0.56 0.20
N ILE A 38 -10.90 -0.49 -0.63
CA ILE A 38 -9.87 -1.53 -0.51
C ILE A 38 -8.50 -0.96 -0.89
N ILE A 39 -8.41 -0.21 -1.99
CA ILE A 39 -7.16 0.44 -2.42
C ILE A 39 -6.66 1.41 -1.35
N LEU A 40 -7.54 2.27 -0.82
CA LEU A 40 -7.19 3.21 0.26
C LEU A 40 -6.72 2.49 1.53
N TYR A 41 -7.31 1.36 1.86
CA TYR A 41 -6.84 0.54 2.98
C TYR A 41 -5.45 -0.04 2.73
N ILE A 42 -5.16 -0.48 1.52
CA ILE A 42 -3.82 -0.96 1.14
C ILE A 42 -2.80 0.18 1.21
N HIS A 43 -3.14 1.39 0.75
CA HIS A 43 -2.30 2.58 0.93
C HIS A 43 -1.96 2.81 2.40
N ASN A 44 -2.98 2.86 3.27
CA ASN A 44 -2.79 3.04 4.70
C ASN A 44 -1.96 1.91 5.34
N LEU A 45 -2.11 0.67 4.86
CA LEU A 45 -1.35 -0.47 5.35
C LEU A 45 0.14 -0.31 5.03
N ILE A 46 0.47 -0.01 3.77
CA ILE A 46 1.85 0.20 3.31
C ILE A 46 2.47 1.38 4.05
N ASP A 47 1.74 2.48 4.14
CA ASP A 47 2.26 3.73 4.68
C ASP A 47 2.51 3.66 6.18
N LYS A 48 1.67 2.94 6.94
CA LYS A 48 1.74 2.90 8.40
C LYS A 48 3.14 2.55 8.92
N GLU A 49 3.76 1.49 8.40
CA GLU A 49 5.10 1.09 8.86
C GLU A 49 6.18 2.04 8.38
N ILE A 50 6.09 2.49 7.13
CA ILE A 50 7.09 3.39 6.51
C ILE A 50 7.10 4.75 7.23
N CYS A 51 5.92 5.37 7.41
CA CYS A 51 5.77 6.62 8.15
C CYS A 51 6.22 6.47 9.61
N GLN A 52 5.93 5.34 10.25
CA GLN A 52 6.41 5.10 11.62
C GLN A 52 7.94 5.09 11.68
N VAL A 53 8.62 4.45 10.73
CA VAL A 53 10.09 4.44 10.66
C VAL A 53 10.64 5.86 10.43
N PHE A 54 10.06 6.63 9.52
CA PHE A 54 10.46 8.03 9.33
C PHE A 54 10.27 8.87 10.60
N ASN A 55 9.13 8.73 11.29
CA ASN A 55 8.82 9.49 12.51
C ASN A 55 9.69 9.09 13.71
N ASN A 56 10.27 7.89 13.69
CA ASN A 56 11.19 7.43 14.74
C ASN A 56 12.62 7.96 14.55
N TYR A 57 12.94 8.58 13.41
CA TYR A 57 14.24 9.19 13.21
C TYR A 57 14.41 10.38 14.17
N ASN A 58 15.50 10.38 14.93
CA ASN A 58 15.87 11.48 15.80
C ASN A 58 17.02 12.30 15.16
N PRO A 59 16.75 13.53 14.67
CA PRO A 59 17.77 14.39 14.07
C PRO A 59 18.89 14.80 15.03
N SER A 60 18.63 14.76 16.34
CA SER A 60 19.62 15.06 17.39
C SER A 60 20.48 13.84 17.77
N SER A 61 20.26 12.69 17.15
CA SER A 61 21.12 11.51 17.34
C SER A 61 22.42 11.65 16.54
N ASN A 62 23.42 10.82 16.88
CA ASN A 62 24.67 10.74 16.11
C ASN A 62 24.56 9.89 14.84
N ILE A 63 23.37 9.41 14.49
CA ILE A 63 23.15 8.58 13.31
C ILE A 63 23.06 9.50 12.09
N LYS A 64 23.83 9.22 11.03
CA LYS A 64 23.73 10.00 9.80
C LYS A 64 22.38 9.69 9.12
N PRO A 65 21.69 10.70 8.55
CA PRO A 65 20.39 10.49 7.90
C PRO A 65 20.39 9.39 6.83
N LEU A 66 21.44 9.34 6.00
CA LEU A 66 21.55 8.34 4.94
C LEU A 66 21.75 6.91 5.47
N ASP A 67 22.51 6.76 6.55
CA ASP A 67 22.70 5.47 7.21
C ASP A 67 21.36 5.00 7.82
N TYR A 68 20.61 5.91 8.45
CA TYR A 68 19.29 5.60 8.97
C TYR A 68 18.31 5.17 7.87
N ILE A 69 18.30 5.86 6.73
CA ILE A 69 17.47 5.50 5.57
C ILE A 69 17.84 4.10 5.08
N ALA A 70 19.13 3.81 4.92
CA ALA A 70 19.60 2.53 4.42
C ALA A 70 19.25 1.37 5.36
N GLU A 71 19.41 1.56 6.66
CA GLU A 71 19.26 0.51 7.67
C GLU A 71 17.82 0.32 8.16
N ASN A 72 16.94 1.32 8.03
CA ASN A 72 15.59 1.27 8.59
C ASN A 72 14.50 1.50 7.54
N VAL A 73 14.61 2.58 6.76
CA VAL A 73 13.57 2.99 5.80
C VAL A 73 13.51 2.03 4.61
N LEU A 74 14.64 1.74 3.97
CA LEU A 74 14.67 0.83 2.81
C LEU A 74 14.15 -0.58 3.14
N PRO A 75 14.51 -1.20 4.29
CA PRO A 75 13.90 -2.46 4.71
C PRO A 75 12.38 -2.38 4.90
N ALA A 76 11.85 -1.32 5.51
CA ALA A 76 10.41 -1.14 5.68
C ALA A 76 9.68 -1.04 4.33
N ILE A 77 10.22 -0.27 3.37
CA ILE A 77 9.71 -0.21 1.99
C ILE A 77 9.76 -1.60 1.34
N TRP A 78 10.88 -2.33 1.52
CA TRP A 78 11.07 -3.64 0.91
C TRP A 78 10.14 -4.72 1.48
N ASN A 79 9.72 -4.62 2.74
CA ASN A 79 8.72 -5.52 3.31
C ASN A 79 7.40 -5.46 2.52
N GLU A 80 7.01 -4.26 2.10
CA GLU A 80 5.78 -3.99 1.34
C GLU A 80 5.95 -4.14 -0.19
N ARG A 81 7.13 -4.55 -0.68
CA ARG A 81 7.48 -4.63 -2.11
C ARG A 81 6.45 -5.34 -2.99
N ARG A 82 5.72 -6.35 -2.46
CA ARG A 82 4.71 -7.08 -3.23
C ARG A 82 3.50 -6.21 -3.53
N TRP A 83 3.05 -5.45 -2.55
CA TRP A 83 1.94 -4.50 -2.71
C TRP A 83 2.38 -3.32 -3.57
N ILE A 84 3.54 -2.73 -3.27
CA ILE A 84 4.12 -1.63 -4.06
C ILE A 84 4.26 -2.02 -5.53
N ARG A 85 4.84 -3.20 -5.81
CA ARG A 85 4.93 -3.72 -7.18
C ARG A 85 3.55 -3.86 -7.81
N CYS A 86 2.57 -4.42 -7.10
CA CYS A 86 1.23 -4.61 -7.64
C CYS A 86 0.55 -3.29 -7.98
N LEU A 87 0.61 -2.28 -7.10
CA LEU A 87 0.00 -0.97 -7.33
C LEU A 87 0.71 -0.21 -8.45
N TYR A 88 2.04 -0.28 -8.50
CA TYR A 88 2.85 0.43 -9.50
C TYR A 88 2.79 -0.19 -10.91
N THR A 89 2.62 -1.51 -11.02
CA THR A 89 2.71 -2.22 -12.32
C THR A 89 1.37 -2.65 -12.90
N THR A 90 0.25 -2.28 -12.26
CA THR A 90 -1.10 -2.63 -12.74
C THR A 90 -2.00 -1.41 -12.71
N ASN A 91 -3.04 -1.40 -13.54
CA ASN A 91 -3.97 -0.28 -13.67
C ASN A 91 -4.97 -0.16 -12.50
N ILE A 92 -4.84 -0.98 -11.45
CA ILE A 92 -5.76 -0.98 -10.31
C ILE A 92 -5.68 0.30 -9.48
N ASP A 93 -4.57 1.02 -9.58
CA ASP A 93 -4.31 2.24 -8.84
C ASP A 93 -3.51 3.23 -9.70
N PRO A 94 -4.16 3.89 -10.67
CA PRO A 94 -3.50 4.83 -11.58
C PRO A 94 -2.85 6.02 -10.86
N ASN A 95 -3.29 6.32 -9.64
CA ASN A 95 -2.85 7.47 -8.86
C ASN A 95 -1.85 7.07 -7.76
N PHE A 96 -1.25 5.87 -7.85
CA PHE A 96 -0.29 5.41 -6.85
C PHE A 96 0.91 6.36 -6.71
N GLU A 97 1.42 6.90 -7.81
CA GLU A 97 2.53 7.86 -7.80
C GLU A 97 2.16 9.16 -7.07
N ASP A 98 0.99 9.73 -7.38
CA ASP A 98 0.46 10.91 -6.70
C ASP A 98 0.34 10.68 -5.18
N PHE A 99 -0.13 9.50 -4.78
CA PHE A 99 -0.19 9.10 -3.37
C PHE A 99 1.20 9.14 -2.71
N ILE A 100 2.22 8.52 -3.32
CA ILE A 100 3.59 8.49 -2.78
C ILE A 100 4.17 9.90 -2.66
N VAL A 101 4.05 10.73 -3.70
CA VAL A 101 4.54 12.11 -3.68
C VAL A 101 3.84 12.91 -2.58
N SER A 102 2.51 12.86 -2.53
CA SER A 102 1.72 13.61 -1.54
C SER A 102 1.99 13.22 -0.08
N THR A 103 2.54 12.02 0.15
CA THR A 103 2.82 11.47 1.47
C THR A 103 4.25 11.79 1.93
N TYR A 104 5.25 11.61 1.06
CA TYR A 104 6.67 11.64 1.48
C TYR A 104 7.46 12.89 1.06
N THR A 105 6.91 13.78 0.24
CA THR A 105 7.61 14.99 -0.21
C THR A 105 7.05 16.29 0.38
N LYS A 106 6.31 16.20 1.49
CA LYS A 106 5.79 17.36 2.21
C LYS A 106 6.83 17.98 3.13
#